data_AF-A0A1B6J100-F1
#
_entry.id   AF-A0A1B6J100-F1
#
_cell.length_a   1.000
_cell.length_b   1.000
_cell.length_c   1.000
_cell.angle_alpha   90.00
_cell.angle_beta   90.00
_cell.angle_gamma   90.00
#
_symmetry.space_group_name_H-M   'P 1'
#
loop_
_entity.id
_entity.type
_entity.pdbx_description
1 polymer ?
#
loop_
_entity_poly.entity_id
_entity_poly.type
_entity_poly.pdbx_seq_one_letter_code
_entity_poly.pdbx_strand_id
1 'polypeptide(L)'
;MKTRFDRAVRLFGEDNSTIQPDDFFGIFDTFLLAFNEAKQDNENMRRKREEEEKRAKQDAEMKKRTMERKNSRTTESNGINTNSLRNGIRNGSAVGSGGGGGGENGA
;
A
#
# COMPACT_ATOMS: atom_id res chain seq x y z
N MET A 1 -16.26 -56.84 17.50
CA MET A 1 -15.32 -56.00 16.74
C MET A 1 -15.11 -54.71 17.50
N LYS A 2 -13.87 -54.35 17.88
CA LYS A 2 -13.61 -52.98 18.38
C LYS A 2 -13.80 -52.01 17.21
N THR A 3 -14.53 -50.94 17.45
CA THR A 3 -14.97 -50.00 16.42
C THR A 3 -13.77 -49.20 15.89
N ARG A 4 -13.86 -48.63 14.67
CA ARG A 4 -12.79 -47.75 14.13
C ARG A 4 -12.52 -46.56 15.06
N PHE A 5 -13.56 -46.10 15.75
CA PHE A 5 -13.49 -45.07 16.78
C PHE A 5 -12.58 -45.49 17.94
N ASP A 6 -12.76 -46.69 18.51
CA ASP A 6 -11.91 -47.20 19.62
C ASP A 6 -10.41 -47.20 19.29
N ARG A 7 -10.07 -47.54 18.03
CA ARG A 7 -8.68 -47.51 17.57
C ARG A 7 -8.17 -46.07 17.45
N ALA A 8 -8.97 -45.17 16.91
CA ALA A 8 -8.60 -43.76 16.76
C ALA A 8 -8.37 -43.11 18.14
N VAL A 9 -9.32 -43.24 19.07
CA VAL A 9 -9.23 -42.70 20.42
C VAL A 9 -7.94 -43.16 21.12
N ARG A 10 -7.65 -44.47 21.10
CA ARG A 10 -6.43 -45.03 21.70
C ARG A 10 -5.15 -44.57 21.00
N LEU A 11 -5.19 -44.32 19.69
CA LEU A 11 -4.03 -43.83 18.92
C LEU A 11 -3.63 -42.41 19.37
N PHE A 12 -4.61 -41.61 19.76
CA PHE A 12 -4.40 -40.25 20.28
C PHE A 12 -4.25 -40.19 21.81
N GLY A 13 -4.17 -41.35 22.49
CA GLY A 13 -3.90 -41.43 23.93
C GLY A 13 -5.11 -41.24 24.84
N GLU A 14 -6.32 -41.18 24.27
CA GLU A 14 -7.57 -41.00 24.99
C GLU A 14 -8.19 -42.34 25.45
N ASP A 15 -9.07 -42.29 26.45
CA ASP A 15 -9.84 -43.45 26.93
C ASP A 15 -11.20 -43.54 26.23
N ASN A 16 -11.38 -44.63 25.47
CA ASN A 16 -12.59 -44.89 24.70
C ASN A 16 -13.81 -45.29 25.54
N SER A 17 -13.64 -45.49 26.85
CA SER A 17 -14.75 -45.70 27.79
C SER A 17 -15.32 -44.39 28.34
N THR A 18 -14.56 -43.29 28.26
CA THR A 18 -14.95 -42.00 28.86
C THR A 18 -15.26 -40.93 27.83
N ILE A 19 -14.63 -40.96 26.65
CA ILE A 19 -14.80 -39.92 25.63
C ILE A 19 -15.87 -40.30 24.60
N GLN A 20 -16.80 -39.37 24.33
CA GLN A 20 -17.80 -39.53 23.28
C GLN A 20 -17.23 -39.13 21.91
N PRO A 21 -17.80 -39.63 20.81
CA PRO A 21 -17.39 -39.24 19.47
C PRO A 21 -17.44 -37.72 19.23
N ASP A 22 -18.50 -37.05 19.68
CA ASP A 22 -18.69 -35.62 19.48
C ASP A 22 -17.60 -34.82 20.19
N ASP A 23 -17.23 -35.20 21.42
CA ASP A 23 -16.13 -34.57 22.16
C ASP A 23 -14.78 -34.82 21.47
N PHE A 24 -14.50 -36.07 21.09
CA PHE A 24 -13.24 -36.44 20.44
C PHE A 24 -13.07 -35.72 19.10
N PHE A 25 -14.08 -35.73 18.23
CA PHE A 25 -14.01 -35.08 16.92
C PHE A 25 -14.15 -33.56 17.01
N GLY A 26 -14.83 -33.03 18.03
CA GLY A 26 -14.91 -31.60 18.30
C GLY A 26 -13.55 -30.94 18.57
N ILE A 27 -12.59 -31.69 19.16
CA ILE A 27 -11.20 -31.24 19.31
C ILE A 27 -10.57 -30.96 17.93
N PHE A 28 -10.71 -31.89 16.99
CA PHE A 28 -10.16 -31.74 15.65
C PHE A 28 -10.86 -30.65 14.85
N ASP A 29 -12.18 -30.53 14.96
CA ASP A 29 -12.94 -29.46 14.30
C ASP A 29 -12.48 -28.08 14.77
N THR A 30 -12.37 -27.89 16.08
CA THR A 30 -11.85 -26.66 16.69
C THR A 30 -10.42 -26.36 16.22
N PHE A 31 -9.56 -27.38 16.18
CA PHE A 31 -8.19 -27.23 15.68
C PHE A 31 -8.16 -26.81 14.21
N LEU A 32 -8.97 -27.44 13.35
CA LEU A 32 -9.00 -27.15 11.92
C LEU A 32 -9.52 -25.72 11.64
N LEU A 33 -10.51 -25.27 12.40
CA LEU A 33 -11.00 -23.89 12.33
C LEU A 33 -9.90 -22.89 12.69
N ALA A 34 -9.26 -23.05 13.87
CA ALA A 34 -8.19 -22.18 14.32
C ALA A 34 -6.96 -22.21 13.38
N PHE A 35 -6.63 -23.38 12.85
CA PHE A 35 -5.53 -23.55 11.90
C PHE A 35 -5.78 -22.81 10.58
N ASN A 36 -7.02 -22.88 10.07
CA ASN A 36 -7.39 -22.17 8.84
C ASN A 36 -7.38 -20.65 9.03
N GLU A 37 -7.86 -20.16 10.18
CA GLU A 37 -7.77 -18.74 10.55
C GLU A 37 -6.32 -18.28 10.61
N ALA A 38 -5.46 -18.99 11.34
CA ALA A 38 -4.04 -18.67 11.44
C ALA A 38 -3.33 -18.68 10.08
N LYS A 39 -3.70 -19.59 9.18
CA LYS A 39 -3.18 -19.63 7.82
C LYS A 39 -3.58 -18.39 7.02
N GLN A 40 -4.84 -17.97 7.12
CA GLN A 40 -5.34 -16.77 6.44
C GLN A 40 -4.69 -15.50 7.00
N ASP A 41 -4.50 -15.42 8.32
CA ASP A 41 -3.82 -14.30 8.96
C ASP A 41 -2.36 -14.19 8.53
N ASN A 42 -1.65 -15.30 8.41
CA ASN A 42 -0.27 -15.32 7.91
C ASN A 42 -0.17 -14.82 6.47
N GLU A 43 -1.08 -15.24 5.59
CA GLU A 43 -1.16 -14.74 4.21
C GLU A 43 -1.44 -13.23 4.17
N ASN A 44 -2.39 -12.75 4.98
CA ASN A 44 -2.72 -11.34 5.09
C ASN A 44 -1.54 -10.50 5.62
N MET A 45 -0.83 -11.00 6.62
CA MET A 45 0.37 -10.39 7.19
C MET A 45 1.48 -10.27 6.15
N ARG A 46 1.71 -11.34 5.35
CA ARG A 46 2.69 -11.32 4.25
C ARG A 46 2.34 -10.25 3.23
N ARG A 47 1.09 -10.19 2.77
CA ARG A 47 0.64 -9.19 1.79
C ARG A 47 0.80 -7.76 2.33
N LYS A 48 0.37 -7.48 3.56
CA LYS A 48 0.51 -6.15 4.17
C LYS A 48 1.97 -5.70 4.25
N ARG A 49 2.86 -6.61 4.64
CA ARG A 49 4.30 -6.32 4.70
C ARG A 49 4.86 -5.95 3.33
N GLU A 50 4.50 -6.68 2.28
CA GLU A 50 4.93 -6.38 0.91
C GLU A 50 4.41 -5.01 0.42
N GLU A 51 3.15 -4.67 0.72
CA GLU A 51 2.56 -3.38 0.38
C GLU A 51 3.23 -2.21 1.12
N GLU A 52 3.52 -2.38 2.42
CA GLU A 52 4.22 -1.40 3.24
C GLU A 52 5.66 -1.17 2.77
N GLU A 53 6.41 -2.24 2.44
CA GLU A 53 7.77 -2.13 1.90
C GLU A 53 7.79 -1.42 0.54
N LYS A 54 6.82 -1.72 -0.34
CA LYS A 54 6.68 -1.04 -1.64
C LYS A 54 6.36 0.45 -1.46
N ARG A 55 5.47 0.80 -0.53
CA ARG A 55 5.11 2.19 -0.23
C ARG A 55 6.30 2.96 0.35
N ALA A 56 7.02 2.37 1.29
CA ALA A 56 8.22 2.96 1.87
C ALA A 56 9.29 3.26 0.81
N LYS A 57 9.49 2.36 -0.15
CA LYS A 57 10.41 2.57 -1.27
C LYS A 57 10.00 3.74 -2.17
N GLN A 58 8.72 3.82 -2.53
CA GLN A 58 8.21 4.92 -3.37
C GLN A 58 8.34 6.28 -2.68
N ASP A 59 8.01 6.36 -1.39
CA ASP A 59 8.13 7.59 -0.61
C ASP A 59 9.59 8.02 -0.45
N ALA A 60 10.52 7.07 -0.27
CA ALA A 60 11.95 7.36 -0.21
C ALA A 60 12.50 7.88 -1.56
N GLU A 61 12.11 7.26 -2.67
CA GLU A 61 12.50 7.71 -4.02
C GLU A 61 11.95 9.11 -4.33
N MET A 62 10.69 9.40 -4.00
CA MET A 62 10.11 10.74 -4.20
C MET A 62 10.79 11.81 -3.34
N LYS A 63 11.09 11.50 -2.07
CA LYS A 63 11.84 12.41 -1.19
C LYS A 63 13.23 12.71 -1.74
N LYS A 64 13.95 11.68 -2.22
CA LYS A 64 15.28 11.84 -2.83
C LYS A 64 15.21 12.76 -4.06
N ARG A 65 14.29 12.53 -5.00
CA ARG A 65 14.11 13.38 -6.19
C ARG A 65 13.77 14.83 -5.84
N THR A 66 12.97 15.03 -4.79
CA THR A 66 12.58 16.38 -4.35
C THR A 66 13.77 17.12 -3.73
N MET A 67 14.59 16.44 -2.93
CA MET A 67 15.81 17.00 -2.36
C MET A 67 16.86 17.31 -3.44
N GLU A 68 17.06 16.42 -4.42
CA GLU A 68 17.95 16.68 -5.56
C GLU A 68 17.53 17.92 -6.35
N ARG A 69 16.22 18.11 -6.62
CA ARG A 69 15.70 19.32 -7.27
C ARG A 69 15.87 20.59 -6.44
N LYS A 70 15.76 20.50 -5.12
CA LYS A 70 16.01 21.65 -4.23
C LYS A 70 17.49 22.01 -4.24
N ASN A 71 18.38 21.02 -4.10
CA ASN A 71 19.82 21.24 -4.13
C ASN A 71 20.28 21.78 -5.50
N SER A 72 19.76 21.26 -6.62
CA SER A 72 20.13 21.76 -7.95
C SER A 72 19.74 23.22 -8.15
N ARG A 73 18.55 23.63 -7.67
CA ARG A 73 18.13 25.04 -7.68
C ARG A 73 18.96 25.92 -6.75
N THR A 74 19.40 25.41 -5.61
CA THR A 74 20.28 26.16 -4.69
C THR A 74 21.69 26.32 -5.27
N THR A 75 22.23 25.30 -5.95
CA THR A 75 23.51 25.41 -6.66
C THR A 75 23.43 26.32 -7.88
N GLU A 76 22.32 26.31 -8.62
CA GLU A 76 22.08 27.27 -9.71
C GLU A 76 21.91 28.69 -9.15
N SER A 77 21.18 28.88 -8.05
CA SER A 77 20.99 30.18 -7.39
C SER A 77 22.29 30.79 -6.85
N ASN A 78 23.24 29.99 -6.39
CA ASN A 78 24.56 30.47 -5.95
C ASN A 78 25.51 30.80 -7.11
N GLY A 79 25.15 30.45 -8.35
CA GLY A 79 25.89 30.77 -9.58
C GLY A 79 25.30 31.92 -10.40
N ILE A 80 24.18 32.52 -9.99
CA ILE A 80 23.57 33.65 -10.71
C ILE A 80 24.36 34.92 -10.38
N ASN A 81 25.37 35.18 -11.19
CA ASN A 81 25.92 36.51 -11.40
C ASN A 81 24.75 37.45 -11.76
N THR A 82 24.48 38.43 -10.90
CA THR A 82 23.34 39.35 -10.91
C THR A 82 23.24 40.23 -12.17
N ASN A 83 24.13 40.07 -13.14
CA ASN A 83 24.12 40.82 -14.39
C ASN A 83 23.07 40.35 -15.41
N SER A 84 22.52 39.13 -15.30
CA SER A 84 21.58 38.61 -16.32
C SER A 84 20.10 38.95 -16.07
N LEU A 85 19.73 39.45 -14.89
CA LEU A 85 18.33 39.80 -14.55
C LEU A 85 17.92 41.21 -15.02
N ARG A 86 18.86 42.00 -15.56
CA ARG A 86 18.60 43.40 -15.95
C ARG A 86 18.14 43.57 -17.41
N ASN A 87 18.17 42.52 -18.23
CA ASN A 87 17.82 42.57 -19.66
C ASN A 87 16.36 42.25 -19.98
N GLY A 88 15.55 41.78 -19.01
CA GLY A 88 14.15 41.40 -19.24
C GLY A 88 13.10 42.48 -18.94
N ILE A 89 13.50 43.65 -18.40
CA ILE A 89 12.57 44.69 -17.92
C ILE A 89 12.87 46.06 -18.57
N ARG A 90 13.27 46.08 -19.86
CA ARG A 90 13.59 47.35 -20.58
C ARG A 90 13.13 47.39 -22.04
N ASN A 91 12.00 46.77 -22.36
CA ASN A 91 11.29 47.08 -23.60
C ASN A 91 9.87 46.52 -23.46
N GLY A 92 8.77 47.22 -23.57
CA GLY A 92 8.48 48.58 -24.00
C GLY A 92 6.95 48.63 -24.02
N SER A 93 6.41 49.65 -23.39
CA SER A 93 5.01 50.05 -23.37
C SER A 93 4.32 50.05 -24.74
N ALA A 94 3.03 49.67 -24.76
CA ALA A 94 1.90 50.41 -25.35
C ALA A 94 0.98 49.64 -26.34
N VAL A 95 -0.33 49.80 -26.07
CA VAL A 95 -1.40 50.16 -27.03
C VAL A 95 -2.16 49.06 -27.82
N GLY A 96 -3.51 49.22 -27.82
CA GLY A 96 -4.49 48.69 -28.79
C GLY A 96 -5.36 47.55 -28.22
N SER A 97 -6.59 47.72 -27.72
CA SER A 97 -7.81 48.36 -28.25
C SER A 97 -8.40 47.68 -29.50
N GLY A 98 -9.63 47.16 -29.36
CA GLY A 98 -10.50 46.60 -30.43
C GLY A 98 -10.84 45.12 -30.18
N GLY A 99 -12.09 44.64 -30.13
CA GLY A 99 -13.39 45.20 -30.47
C GLY A 99 -14.27 44.07 -31.07
N GLY A 100 -15.51 43.91 -30.58
CA GLY A 100 -16.59 43.09 -31.17
C GLY A 100 -16.48 41.57 -30.97
N GLY A 101 -17.53 40.79 -30.72
CA GLY A 101 -18.96 41.03 -30.72
C GLY A 101 -19.68 39.73 -31.14
N GLY A 102 -20.66 39.29 -30.34
CA GLY A 102 -21.90 38.61 -30.79
C GLY A 102 -21.89 37.13 -31.21
N GLY A 103 -22.98 36.45 -30.84
CA GLY A 103 -23.56 35.29 -31.56
C GLY A 103 -23.27 33.92 -30.94
N GLU A 104 -24.10 33.32 -30.08
CA GLU A 104 -25.47 32.80 -30.29
C GLU A 104 -25.51 31.35 -30.84
N ASN A 105 -26.03 30.45 -29.98
CA ASN A 105 -26.80 29.21 -30.17
C ASN A 105 -26.63 28.31 -31.42
N GLY A 106 -26.61 27.00 -31.18
CA GLY A 106 -26.95 26.02 -32.22
C GLY A 106 -26.91 24.55 -31.75
N ALA A 107 -28.09 24.07 -31.34
CA ALA A 107 -28.63 22.69 -31.29
C ALA A 107 -27.69 21.49 -31.00
#